data_AF-A0A7K3ZZD3-F1
#
_entry.id   AF-A0A7K3ZZD3-F1
#
_cell.length_a   1.000
_cell.length_b   1.000
_cell.length_c   1.000
_cell.angle_alpha   90.00
_cell.angle_beta   90.00
_cell.angle_gamma   90.00
#
_symmetry.space_group_name_H-M   'P 1'
#
loop_
_entity.id
_entity.type
_entity.pdbx_description
1 polymer ?
#
loop_
_entity_poly.entity_id
_entity_poly.type
_entity_poly.pdbx_seq_one_letter_code
_entity_poly.pdbx_strand_id
1 'polypeptide(L)'
;LRSWTARSSDDLGIAFIDMWAYLCDILTFYQERIANEAYLRTAILPESVRKLAGLLDYRPSPGASASVELAFIAEKDKQVSIPLQLQVQSVPGQNEKPQKFETVQPIIAYSSLNEIRLRTTIPQILGMGSTKAAVKGINKGLKAGDYLLVLGEEREKDPGSEIWDLRRISSVEEDRERANTIISWKDGLGHENSNTKPPKNPKLFTFRLKAYPFGHNAIDWRLIPPSLREPASKSPLYPDNWNDKCLPEDELNENWIFLDSVYSSIQPESWIALISSTAPEDHPSYPGYVEIFRVMEVAETNRSGYMISSNVTRLTVDGVEKKKGEKIVLQPENIRYFPLRSTIIMAQSEFLELAEMPISRALSGKILKLDGYFPQLEQGQSLILVGSLASDPVDARAETVEIDQVVADKKANETDVILKTDLSLSCSIDSVRVYGNIAPATHGETFEEVLGDGDASTTFQTFALRKSPITFIRQAGAPQGVISTLEVRVDGILWHEVRDLYGCNWSDRVYITEIDEE
;
A
#
# COMPACT_ATOMS: atom_id res chain seq x y z
N LEU A 1 -75.88 -27.42 55.54
CA LEU A 1 -75.22 -28.20 54.47
C LEU A 1 -74.93 -29.67 54.82
N ARG A 2 -74.98 -30.14 56.08
CA ARG A 2 -74.68 -31.56 56.42
C ARG A 2 -75.53 -32.64 55.72
N SER A 3 -76.65 -32.27 55.11
CA SER A 3 -77.59 -33.16 54.41
C SER A 3 -77.65 -32.93 52.88
N TRP A 4 -76.80 -32.07 52.31
CA TRP A 4 -76.85 -31.76 50.87
C TRP A 4 -75.98 -32.73 50.07
N THR A 5 -76.59 -33.45 49.13
CA THR A 5 -75.97 -34.55 48.35
C THR A 5 -76.23 -34.44 46.84
N ALA A 6 -76.72 -33.29 46.35
CA ALA A 6 -77.05 -33.09 44.95
C ALA A 6 -75.81 -33.24 44.03
N ARG A 7 -76.04 -33.78 42.83
CA ARG A 7 -74.99 -34.06 41.82
C ARG A 7 -75.37 -33.66 40.39
N SER A 8 -76.59 -33.19 40.16
CA SER A 8 -77.09 -32.88 38.82
C SER A 8 -76.86 -31.40 38.49
N SER A 9 -76.58 -31.09 37.23
CA SER A 9 -76.21 -29.74 36.77
C SER A 9 -77.36 -28.72 36.80
N ASP A 10 -78.58 -29.18 37.05
CA ASP A 10 -79.83 -28.44 37.15
C ASP A 10 -80.20 -28.06 38.60
N ASP A 11 -79.38 -28.42 39.59
CA ASP A 11 -79.54 -28.00 40.99
C ASP A 11 -79.07 -26.54 41.23
N LEU A 12 -79.93 -25.72 41.85
CA LEU A 12 -79.62 -24.31 42.13
C LEU A 12 -78.44 -24.12 43.09
N GLY A 13 -78.20 -25.05 44.01
CA GLY A 13 -77.05 -24.99 44.91
C GLY A 13 -75.74 -25.27 44.16
N ILE A 14 -75.75 -26.17 43.17
CA ILE A 14 -74.61 -26.40 42.28
C ILE A 14 -74.35 -25.16 41.42
N ALA A 15 -75.39 -24.57 40.81
CA ALA A 15 -75.24 -23.32 40.05
C ALA A 15 -74.67 -22.15 40.87
N PHE A 16 -75.06 -22.03 42.14
CA PHE A 16 -74.49 -21.02 43.04
C PHE A 16 -73.01 -21.27 43.35
N ILE A 17 -72.61 -22.54 43.54
CA ILE A 17 -71.19 -22.89 43.70
C ILE A 17 -70.41 -22.59 42.43
N ASP A 18 -70.94 -22.91 41.25
CA ASP A 18 -70.29 -22.62 39.97
C ASP A 18 -70.08 -21.11 39.76
N MET A 19 -71.09 -20.30 40.09
CA MET A 19 -70.96 -18.83 40.09
C MET A 19 -69.87 -18.35 41.06
N TRP A 20 -69.80 -18.94 42.26
CA TRP A 20 -68.79 -18.56 43.24
C TRP A 20 -67.39 -19.01 42.82
N ALA A 21 -67.27 -20.18 42.19
CA ALA A 21 -66.03 -20.66 41.59
C ALA A 21 -65.55 -19.72 40.48
N TYR A 22 -66.45 -19.25 39.61
CA TYR A 22 -66.12 -18.27 38.56
C TYR A 22 -65.63 -16.94 39.13
N LEU A 23 -66.30 -16.41 40.17
CA LEU A 23 -65.82 -15.21 40.85
C LEU A 23 -64.43 -15.43 41.48
N CYS A 24 -64.24 -16.55 42.16
CA CYS A 24 -62.95 -16.91 42.75
C CYS A 24 -61.85 -17.05 41.69
N ASP A 25 -62.15 -17.58 40.50
CA ASP A 25 -61.19 -17.69 39.39
C ASP A 25 -60.75 -16.31 38.89
N ILE A 26 -61.69 -15.39 38.66
CA ILE A 26 -61.38 -14.00 38.27
C ILE A 26 -60.51 -13.31 39.33
N LEU A 27 -60.90 -13.43 40.61
CA LEU A 27 -60.13 -12.83 41.70
C LEU A 27 -58.72 -13.43 41.79
N THR A 28 -58.59 -14.75 41.61
CA THR A 28 -57.30 -15.44 41.61
C THR A 28 -56.43 -14.95 40.46
N PHE A 29 -56.98 -14.79 39.26
CA PHE A 29 -56.26 -14.27 38.10
C PHE A 29 -55.64 -12.89 38.38
N TYR A 30 -56.41 -11.94 38.92
CA TYR A 30 -55.88 -10.61 39.25
C TYR A 30 -54.86 -10.65 40.38
N GLN A 31 -55.13 -11.42 41.44
CA GLN A 31 -54.19 -11.53 42.56
C GLN A 31 -52.87 -12.18 42.16
N GLU A 32 -52.89 -13.21 41.32
CA GLU A 32 -51.69 -13.86 40.83
C GLU A 32 -50.86 -12.90 39.97
N ARG A 33 -51.49 -12.09 39.11
CA ARG A 33 -50.78 -11.09 38.32
C ARG A 33 -50.14 -10.01 39.19
N ILE A 34 -50.88 -9.46 40.15
CA ILE A 34 -50.35 -8.46 41.10
C ILE A 34 -49.19 -9.06 41.92
N ALA A 35 -49.34 -10.29 42.41
CA ALA A 35 -48.31 -10.95 43.21
C ALA A 35 -47.03 -11.21 42.40
N ASN A 36 -47.16 -11.63 41.13
CA ASN A 36 -46.00 -11.82 40.26
C ASN A 36 -45.29 -10.50 39.94
N GLU A 37 -46.02 -9.40 39.76
CA GLU A 37 -45.41 -8.07 39.54
C GLU A 37 -44.73 -7.49 40.79
N ALA A 38 -45.00 -8.01 41.99
CA ALA A 38 -44.42 -7.53 43.24
C ALA A 38 -42.98 -8.03 43.53
N TYR A 39 -42.46 -9.00 42.76
CA TYR A 39 -41.11 -9.54 42.94
C TYR A 39 -40.28 -9.45 41.66
N LEU A 40 -39.02 -9.01 41.80
CA LEU A 40 -38.14 -8.73 40.65
C LEU A 40 -37.94 -9.94 39.71
N ARG A 41 -37.97 -11.16 40.24
CA ARG A 41 -37.77 -12.40 39.46
C ARG A 41 -39.02 -12.85 38.69
N THR A 42 -40.19 -12.34 39.04
CA THR A 42 -41.49 -12.75 38.46
C THR A 42 -42.21 -11.60 37.75
N ALA A 43 -41.80 -10.36 37.99
CA ALA A 43 -42.34 -9.18 37.31
C ALA A 43 -42.02 -9.24 35.82
N ILE A 44 -43.03 -8.98 34.99
CA ILE A 44 -42.92 -9.00 33.52
C ILE A 44 -43.04 -7.57 32.98
N LEU A 45 -43.80 -6.70 33.66
CA LEU A 45 -43.94 -5.31 33.24
C LEU A 45 -42.63 -4.53 33.49
N PRO A 46 -42.07 -3.85 32.48
CA PRO A 46 -40.85 -3.05 32.64
C PRO A 46 -40.95 -2.01 33.77
N GLU A 47 -42.13 -1.42 33.94
CA GLU A 47 -42.41 -0.45 35.00
C GLU A 47 -42.25 -1.07 36.40
N SER A 48 -42.82 -2.26 36.64
CA SER A 48 -42.67 -2.99 37.91
C SER A 48 -41.20 -3.29 38.21
N VAL A 49 -40.47 -3.79 37.21
CA VAL A 49 -39.04 -4.09 37.33
C VAL A 49 -38.24 -2.83 37.68
N ARG A 50 -38.52 -1.71 37.00
CA ARG A 50 -37.85 -0.42 37.24
C ARG A 50 -38.15 0.12 38.64
N LYS A 51 -39.41 0.09 39.08
CA LYS A 51 -39.83 0.52 40.43
C LYS A 51 -39.21 -0.34 41.52
N LEU A 52 -39.22 -1.67 41.35
CA LEU A 52 -38.60 -2.61 42.30
C LEU A 52 -37.08 -2.45 42.38
N ALA A 53 -36.41 -2.26 41.24
CA ALA A 53 -34.97 -2.00 41.22
C ALA A 53 -34.64 -0.61 41.80
N GLY A 54 -35.51 0.38 41.60
CA GLY A 54 -35.41 1.71 42.18
C GLY A 54 -35.40 1.70 43.72
N LEU A 55 -36.03 0.72 44.37
CA LEU A 55 -35.93 0.54 45.83
C LEU A 55 -34.50 0.22 46.31
N LEU A 56 -33.68 -0.37 45.44
CA LEU A 56 -32.25 -0.61 45.67
C LEU A 56 -31.40 0.60 45.25
N ASP A 57 -32.04 1.73 44.95
CA ASP A 57 -31.41 2.91 44.39
C ASP A 57 -30.70 2.63 43.04
N TYR A 58 -31.19 1.62 42.30
CA TYR A 58 -30.70 1.27 40.97
C TYR A 58 -31.70 1.71 39.90
N ARG A 59 -31.26 2.57 38.98
CA ARG A 59 -32.01 2.96 37.78
C ARG A 59 -31.33 2.33 36.56
N PRO A 60 -32.03 1.57 35.70
CA PRO A 60 -31.45 1.05 34.46
C PRO A 60 -30.91 2.18 33.58
N SER A 61 -29.73 1.98 32.99
CA SER A 61 -29.15 2.96 32.06
C SER A 61 -30.10 3.22 30.88
N PRO A 62 -30.36 4.48 30.51
CA PRO A 62 -31.16 4.78 29.34
C PRO A 62 -30.41 4.42 28.05
N GLY A 63 -31.15 4.39 26.94
CA GLY A 63 -30.58 4.18 25.62
C GLY A 63 -29.55 5.26 25.28
N ALA A 64 -28.33 4.84 24.93
CA ALA A 64 -27.30 5.75 24.45
C ALA A 64 -27.42 5.97 22.94
N SER A 65 -27.22 7.20 22.51
CA SER A 65 -27.04 7.56 21.11
C SER A 65 -25.88 6.77 20.51
N ALA A 66 -26.05 6.34 19.25
CA ALA A 66 -24.92 5.88 18.46
C ALA A 66 -23.93 7.03 18.21
N SER A 67 -22.65 6.69 18.11
CA SER A 67 -21.58 7.60 17.73
C SER A 67 -20.92 7.08 16.46
N VAL A 68 -20.59 7.98 15.54
CA VAL A 68 -19.96 7.68 14.25
C VAL A 68 -18.86 8.70 13.96
N GLU A 69 -17.92 8.32 13.11
CA GLU A 69 -16.92 9.22 12.54
C GLU A 69 -17.33 9.55 11.10
N LEU A 70 -17.41 10.83 10.77
CA LEU A 70 -17.79 11.30 9.43
C LEU A 70 -16.56 11.82 8.69
N ALA A 71 -16.29 11.26 7.52
CA ALA A 71 -15.28 11.79 6.60
C ALA A 71 -15.92 12.79 5.63
N PHE A 72 -15.43 14.04 5.61
CA PHE A 72 -15.89 15.09 4.72
C PHE A 72 -14.98 15.24 3.49
N ILE A 73 -15.60 15.35 2.32
CA ILE A 73 -14.88 15.59 1.05
C ILE A 73 -15.12 17.04 0.63
N ALA A 74 -14.06 17.85 0.65
CA ALA A 74 -14.09 19.23 0.17
C ALA A 74 -13.90 19.29 -1.35
N GLU A 75 -14.43 20.31 -2.00
CA GLU A 75 -14.10 20.57 -3.41
C GLU A 75 -12.60 20.81 -3.61
N LYS A 76 -12.08 20.50 -4.81
CA LYS A 76 -10.66 20.64 -5.11
C LYS A 76 -10.16 22.07 -4.83
N ASP A 77 -9.00 22.17 -4.19
CA ASP A 77 -8.33 23.41 -3.82
C ASP A 77 -9.16 24.33 -2.89
N LYS A 78 -10.11 23.74 -2.14
CA LYS A 78 -10.93 24.42 -1.13
C LYS A 78 -10.59 23.96 0.28
N GLN A 79 -10.88 24.87 1.21
CA GLN A 79 -11.00 24.58 2.63
C GLN A 79 -12.40 25.04 3.09
N VAL A 80 -13.08 24.21 3.88
CA VAL A 80 -14.46 24.44 4.29
C VAL A 80 -14.56 24.26 5.80
N SER A 81 -15.17 25.22 6.50
CA SER A 81 -15.46 25.07 7.92
C SER A 81 -16.70 24.20 8.10
N ILE A 82 -16.55 23.11 8.84
CA ILE A 82 -17.63 22.24 9.31
C ILE A 82 -17.95 22.70 10.74
N PRO A 83 -19.12 23.32 10.98
CA PRO A 83 -19.44 23.85 12.30
C PRO A 83 -19.80 22.72 13.28
N LEU A 84 -19.74 23.03 14.57
CA LEU A 84 -20.43 22.24 15.59
C LEU A 84 -21.92 22.17 15.24
N GLN A 85 -22.58 21.06 15.58
CA GLN A 85 -24.00 20.86 15.32
C GLN A 85 -24.41 20.80 13.84
N LEU A 86 -23.47 20.56 12.92
CA LEU A 86 -23.83 20.29 11.53
C LEU A 86 -24.65 19.01 11.46
N GLN A 87 -25.88 19.14 10.99
CA GLN A 87 -26.76 18.02 10.79
C GLN A 87 -26.45 17.33 9.46
N VAL A 88 -26.30 16.01 9.52
CA VAL A 88 -26.20 15.14 8.35
C VAL A 88 -27.24 14.04 8.44
N GLN A 89 -27.59 13.47 7.30
CA GLN A 89 -28.59 12.42 7.21
C GLN A 89 -28.05 11.26 6.39
N SER A 90 -28.21 10.04 6.89
CA SER A 90 -27.84 8.85 6.13
C SER A 90 -28.77 8.67 4.94
N VAL A 91 -28.22 8.12 3.85
CA VAL A 91 -29.02 7.62 2.74
C VAL A 91 -29.41 6.18 3.09
N PRO A 92 -30.70 5.88 3.31
CA PRO A 92 -31.12 4.56 3.74
C PRO A 92 -30.98 3.51 2.62
N GLY A 93 -30.71 2.26 2.99
CA GLY A 93 -30.87 1.11 2.12
C GLY A 93 -32.33 0.76 1.83
N GLN A 94 -32.56 -0.31 1.07
CA GLN A 94 -33.90 -0.80 0.77
C GLN A 94 -34.60 -1.24 2.08
N ASN A 95 -35.72 -0.58 2.42
CA ASN A 95 -36.50 -0.75 3.66
C ASN A 95 -35.88 -0.15 4.94
N GLU A 96 -34.86 0.70 4.83
CA GLU A 96 -34.34 1.44 5.98
C GLU A 96 -34.94 2.85 6.06
N LYS A 97 -34.89 3.45 7.26
CA LYS A 97 -35.25 4.86 7.46
C LYS A 97 -33.98 5.71 7.52
N PRO A 98 -33.98 6.93 6.95
CA PRO A 98 -32.87 7.85 7.12
C PRO A 98 -32.58 8.11 8.60
N GLN A 99 -31.32 8.07 8.99
CA GLN A 99 -30.87 8.36 10.34
C GLN A 99 -30.20 9.74 10.36
N LYS A 100 -30.56 10.59 11.30
CA LYS A 100 -29.93 11.89 11.49
C LYS A 100 -28.73 11.77 12.42
N PHE A 101 -27.68 12.53 12.12
CA PHE A 101 -26.51 12.69 12.97
C PHE A 101 -26.14 14.16 13.03
N GLU A 102 -25.44 14.50 14.10
CA GLU A 102 -25.00 15.86 14.36
C GLU A 102 -23.54 15.86 14.80
N THR A 103 -22.71 16.71 14.19
CA THR A 103 -21.28 16.80 14.54
C THR A 103 -21.07 17.37 15.93
N VAL A 104 -20.20 16.73 16.72
CA VAL A 104 -19.95 17.12 18.13
C VAL A 104 -18.73 18.03 18.33
N GLN A 105 -18.00 18.33 17.26
CA GLN A 105 -16.94 19.34 17.27
C GLN A 105 -16.79 19.98 15.88
N PRO A 106 -16.39 21.25 15.80
CA PRO A 106 -16.09 21.89 14.53
C PRO A 106 -14.74 21.41 13.96
N ILE A 107 -14.64 21.30 12.64
CA ILE A 107 -13.38 21.02 11.93
C ILE A 107 -13.21 21.96 10.73
N ILE A 108 -11.99 22.06 10.21
CA ILE A 108 -11.72 22.63 8.89
C ILE A 108 -11.41 21.45 7.96
N ALA A 109 -12.27 21.23 6.97
CA ALA A 109 -12.05 20.22 5.94
C ALA A 109 -11.17 20.80 4.84
N TYR A 110 -10.06 20.13 4.53
CA TYR A 110 -9.11 20.52 3.49
C TYR A 110 -9.19 19.55 2.32
N SER A 111 -9.20 20.06 1.08
CA SER A 111 -9.21 19.19 -0.11
C SER A 111 -7.98 18.28 -0.19
N SER A 112 -6.85 18.69 0.39
CA SER A 112 -5.63 17.87 0.49
C SER A 112 -5.79 16.63 1.38
N LEU A 113 -6.78 16.61 2.29
CA LEU A 113 -7.03 15.51 3.23
C LEU A 113 -8.26 14.66 2.83
N ASN A 114 -8.81 14.87 1.63
CA ASN A 114 -9.96 14.12 1.13
C ASN A 114 -9.65 12.64 0.90
N GLU A 115 -8.53 12.34 0.25
CA GLU A 115 -8.12 10.97 -0.08
C GLU A 115 -6.59 10.95 -0.18
N ILE A 116 -5.95 10.74 0.96
CA ILE A 116 -4.50 10.68 1.09
C ILE A 116 -4.03 9.29 0.66
N ARG A 117 -3.02 9.25 -0.21
CA ARG A 117 -2.37 8.01 -0.64
C ARG A 117 -1.17 7.70 0.24
N LEU A 118 -0.93 6.42 0.45
CA LEU A 118 0.30 5.94 1.06
C LEU A 118 1.40 5.87 0.01
N ARG A 119 2.64 6.03 0.45
CA ARG A 119 3.81 5.73 -0.36
C ARG A 119 3.85 4.24 -0.62
N THR A 120 3.76 3.84 -1.88
CA THR A 120 3.70 2.43 -2.31
C THR A 120 5.00 1.91 -2.90
N THR A 121 6.02 2.76 -3.00
CA THR A 121 7.32 2.44 -3.58
C THR A 121 8.47 2.90 -2.70
N ILE A 122 9.62 2.27 -2.86
CA ILE A 122 10.87 2.64 -2.19
C ILE A 122 12.01 2.78 -3.21
N PRO A 123 12.96 3.69 -2.98
CA PRO A 123 14.19 3.73 -3.76
C PRO A 123 14.85 2.36 -3.77
N GLN A 124 15.18 1.86 -4.96
CA GLN A 124 15.87 0.59 -5.09
C GLN A 124 17.37 0.78 -4.91
N ILE A 125 18.01 -0.18 -4.24
CA ILE A 125 19.46 -0.22 -4.09
C ILE A 125 19.94 -1.49 -4.76
N LEU A 126 20.74 -1.33 -5.82
CA LEU A 126 21.36 -2.43 -6.54
C LEU A 126 22.78 -2.63 -6.02
N GLY A 127 22.90 -3.48 -5.00
CA GLY A 127 24.17 -3.84 -4.36
C GLY A 127 24.53 -5.32 -4.54
N MET A 128 25.52 -5.77 -3.78
CA MET A 128 26.03 -7.16 -3.82
C MET A 128 24.88 -8.13 -3.59
N GLY A 129 24.78 -9.17 -4.43
CA GLY A 129 23.74 -10.19 -4.32
C GLY A 129 22.37 -9.79 -4.88
N SER A 130 22.17 -8.56 -5.40
CA SER A 130 20.88 -8.16 -5.96
C SER A 130 20.51 -9.03 -7.18
N THR A 131 19.25 -9.46 -7.25
CA THR A 131 18.73 -10.36 -8.32
C THR A 131 17.55 -9.78 -9.10
N LYS A 132 17.12 -8.55 -8.77
CA LYS A 132 16.00 -7.87 -9.39
C LYS A 132 16.23 -6.37 -9.47
N ALA A 133 15.61 -5.73 -10.46
CA ALA A 133 15.54 -4.27 -10.59
C ALA A 133 14.20 -3.83 -11.17
N ALA A 134 13.74 -2.64 -10.78
CA ALA A 134 12.63 -1.97 -11.46
C ALA A 134 13.17 -0.95 -12.48
N VAL A 135 12.62 -0.92 -13.68
CA VAL A 135 12.96 0.07 -14.70
C VAL A 135 11.71 0.83 -15.13
N LYS A 136 11.87 2.10 -15.45
CA LYS A 136 10.78 3.01 -15.78
C LYS A 136 10.22 2.70 -17.16
N GLY A 137 8.89 2.65 -17.27
CA GLY A 137 8.15 2.35 -18.49
C GLY A 137 7.75 0.87 -18.59
N ILE A 138 6.73 0.62 -19.41
CA ILE A 138 6.23 -0.71 -19.81
C ILE A 138 6.54 -0.96 -21.29
N ASN A 139 6.33 -2.18 -21.79
CA ASN A 139 6.54 -2.54 -23.20
C ASN A 139 7.96 -2.26 -23.72
N LYS A 140 8.98 -2.40 -22.88
CA LYS A 140 10.40 -2.17 -23.24
C LYS A 140 10.98 -3.24 -24.18
N GLY A 141 10.18 -4.17 -24.71
CA GLY A 141 10.65 -5.27 -25.56
C GLY A 141 11.69 -6.19 -24.89
N LEU A 142 11.75 -6.16 -23.55
CA LEU A 142 12.62 -7.03 -22.74
C LEU A 142 11.97 -8.40 -22.61
N LYS A 143 12.79 -9.46 -22.70
CA LYS A 143 12.33 -10.84 -22.52
C LYS A 143 13.33 -11.66 -21.72
N ALA A 144 12.84 -12.75 -21.14
CA ALA A 144 13.70 -13.76 -20.55
C ALA A 144 14.74 -14.25 -21.58
N GLY A 145 15.99 -14.30 -21.15
CA GLY A 145 17.13 -14.67 -21.98
C GLY A 145 17.93 -13.49 -22.55
N ASP A 146 17.40 -12.26 -22.52
CA ASP A 146 18.14 -11.05 -22.90
C ASP A 146 19.29 -10.77 -21.93
N TYR A 147 20.29 -10.04 -22.41
CA TYR A 147 21.42 -9.60 -21.61
C TYR A 147 21.15 -8.21 -21.00
N LEU A 148 21.49 -8.08 -19.73
CA LEU A 148 21.44 -6.88 -18.93
C LEU A 148 22.87 -6.54 -18.49
N LEU A 149 23.38 -5.42 -18.96
CA LEU A 149 24.63 -4.85 -18.51
C LEU A 149 24.36 -3.90 -17.35
N VAL A 150 25.12 -4.09 -16.26
CA VAL A 150 25.13 -3.26 -15.07
C VAL A 150 26.52 -2.64 -14.97
N LEU A 151 26.64 -1.32 -15.10
CA LEU A 151 27.92 -0.63 -14.95
C LEU A 151 27.74 0.70 -14.23
N GLY A 152 28.79 1.18 -13.58
CA GLY A 152 28.81 2.47 -12.91
C GLY A 152 29.79 3.45 -13.53
N GLU A 153 29.96 4.59 -12.88
CA GLU A 153 30.95 5.60 -13.28
C GLU A 153 32.37 5.05 -13.29
N GLU A 154 32.64 4.00 -12.50
CA GLU A 154 33.92 3.32 -12.42
C GLU A 154 34.38 2.86 -13.81
N ARG A 155 33.52 2.12 -14.54
CA ARG A 155 33.81 1.68 -15.92
C ARG A 155 33.70 2.79 -16.96
N GLU A 156 32.85 3.80 -16.72
CA GLU A 156 32.72 4.95 -17.65
C GLU A 156 33.97 5.83 -17.67
N LYS A 157 34.70 5.92 -16.55
CA LYS A 157 35.89 6.76 -16.37
C LYS A 157 37.20 6.00 -16.58
N ASP A 158 37.21 4.71 -16.30
CA ASP A 158 38.39 3.85 -16.42
C ASP A 158 38.07 2.63 -17.31
N PRO A 159 38.61 2.58 -18.53
CA PRO A 159 38.46 1.44 -19.43
C PRO A 159 38.92 0.10 -18.86
N GLY A 160 39.82 0.08 -17.88
CA GLY A 160 40.30 -1.14 -17.23
C GLY A 160 39.58 -1.50 -15.93
N SER A 161 38.45 -0.85 -15.64
CA SER A 161 37.69 -1.16 -14.44
C SER A 161 36.87 -2.44 -14.61
N GLU A 162 37.09 -3.41 -13.74
CA GLU A 162 36.29 -4.65 -13.65
C GLU A 162 35.03 -4.49 -12.76
N ILE A 163 34.61 -3.24 -12.49
CA ILE A 163 33.43 -2.94 -11.66
C ILE A 163 32.20 -2.80 -12.57
N TRP A 164 31.77 -3.94 -13.09
CA TRP A 164 30.57 -4.09 -13.91
C TRP A 164 30.07 -5.53 -13.81
N ASP A 165 28.83 -5.76 -14.24
CA ASP A 165 28.22 -7.09 -14.27
C ASP A 165 27.42 -7.25 -15.56
N LEU A 166 27.54 -8.43 -16.18
CA LEU A 166 26.60 -8.86 -17.22
C LEU A 166 25.70 -9.95 -16.64
N ARG A 167 24.39 -9.77 -16.73
CA ARG A 167 23.40 -10.73 -16.25
C ARG A 167 22.43 -11.11 -17.36
N ARG A 168 21.87 -12.30 -17.25
CA ARG A 168 20.84 -12.79 -18.17
C ARG A 168 19.48 -12.70 -17.49
N ILE A 169 18.54 -12.02 -18.12
CA ILE A 169 17.19 -11.84 -17.60
C ILE A 169 16.51 -13.20 -17.48
N SER A 170 15.97 -13.51 -16.29
CA SER A 170 15.23 -14.74 -16.01
C SER A 170 13.71 -14.52 -16.11
N SER A 171 13.21 -13.35 -15.71
CA SER A 171 11.80 -12.96 -15.86
C SER A 171 11.64 -11.45 -16.06
N VAL A 172 10.51 -11.09 -16.65
CA VAL A 172 10.07 -9.71 -16.89
C VAL A 172 8.60 -9.62 -16.49
N GLU A 173 8.28 -8.71 -15.57
CA GLU A 173 6.94 -8.48 -15.06
C GLU A 173 6.57 -7.00 -15.27
N GLU A 174 5.41 -6.72 -15.83
CA GLU A 174 4.95 -5.34 -16.02
C GLU A 174 4.08 -4.89 -14.84
N ASP A 175 4.48 -3.82 -14.18
CA ASP A 175 3.65 -3.09 -13.22
C ASP A 175 2.96 -1.94 -13.96
N ARG A 176 1.72 -2.18 -14.39
CA ARG A 176 0.93 -1.21 -15.16
C ARG A 176 0.41 -0.07 -14.31
N GLU A 177 0.19 -0.28 -13.01
CA GLU A 177 -0.30 0.78 -12.12
C GLU A 177 0.77 1.86 -11.94
N ARG A 178 2.04 1.46 -11.85
CA ARG A 178 3.18 2.37 -11.68
C ARG A 178 3.92 2.68 -12.99
N ALA A 179 3.46 2.11 -14.10
CA ALA A 179 4.09 2.20 -15.41
C ALA A 179 5.59 1.79 -15.39
N ASN A 180 5.92 0.70 -14.69
CA ASN A 180 7.28 0.18 -14.54
C ASN A 180 7.38 -1.27 -15.04
N THR A 181 8.61 -1.71 -15.32
CA THR A 181 8.92 -3.11 -15.63
C THR A 181 9.88 -3.65 -14.56
N ILE A 182 9.52 -4.75 -13.91
CA ILE A 182 10.38 -5.45 -12.96
C ILE A 182 11.11 -6.56 -13.71
N ILE A 183 12.43 -6.50 -13.72
CA ILE A 183 13.29 -7.52 -14.31
C ILE A 183 13.98 -8.31 -13.21
N SER A 184 14.08 -9.62 -13.40
CA SER A 184 14.79 -10.53 -12.50
C SER A 184 15.89 -11.27 -13.23
N TRP A 185 16.92 -11.70 -12.52
CA TRP A 185 17.98 -12.59 -13.00
C TRP A 185 18.37 -13.59 -11.91
N LYS A 186 19.17 -14.61 -12.24
CA LYS A 186 19.47 -15.73 -11.33
C LYS A 186 20.62 -15.42 -10.36
N ASP A 187 21.77 -15.07 -10.90
CA ASP A 187 23.00 -14.90 -10.12
C ASP A 187 23.12 -13.46 -9.61
N GLY A 188 23.29 -13.28 -8.30
CA GLY A 188 23.37 -11.95 -7.69
C GLY A 188 24.47 -11.06 -8.29
N LEU A 189 24.33 -9.73 -8.19
CA LEU A 189 25.38 -8.79 -8.63
C LEU A 189 26.66 -8.91 -7.80
N GLY A 190 27.81 -8.66 -8.43
CA GLY A 190 29.14 -8.92 -7.89
C GLY A 190 29.45 -10.41 -7.72
N HIS A 191 30.69 -10.71 -7.34
CA HIS A 191 31.13 -12.09 -7.12
C HIS A 191 32.10 -12.19 -5.94
N GLU A 192 31.79 -13.05 -4.96
CA GLU A 192 32.48 -13.12 -3.65
C GLU A 192 33.99 -13.42 -3.74
N ASN A 193 34.40 -14.15 -4.79
CA ASN A 193 35.78 -14.63 -4.95
C ASN A 193 36.61 -13.83 -5.99
N SER A 194 36.16 -12.66 -6.44
CA SER A 194 36.85 -11.85 -7.45
C SER A 194 36.86 -10.36 -7.11
N ASN A 195 37.71 -9.56 -7.76
CA ASN A 195 37.71 -8.10 -7.63
C ASN A 195 36.44 -7.42 -8.21
N THR A 196 35.54 -8.20 -8.82
CA THR A 196 34.26 -7.76 -9.39
C THR A 196 33.28 -7.39 -8.28
N LYS A 197 33.31 -6.12 -7.89
CA LYS A 197 32.31 -5.52 -6.99
C LYS A 197 31.18 -4.93 -7.85
N PRO A 198 29.93 -4.93 -7.35
CA PRO A 198 28.88 -4.20 -8.03
C PRO A 198 29.18 -2.70 -8.00
N PRO A 199 28.82 -1.95 -9.07
CA PRO A 199 29.03 -0.51 -9.12
C PRO A 199 28.20 0.24 -8.07
N LYS A 200 28.72 1.36 -7.55
CA LYS A 200 28.05 2.12 -6.47
C LYS A 200 26.76 2.83 -6.91
N ASN A 201 26.69 3.24 -8.18
CA ASN A 201 25.54 3.88 -8.81
C ASN A 201 25.28 3.19 -10.16
N PRO A 202 24.72 1.97 -10.14
CA PRO A 202 24.58 1.16 -11.34
C PRO A 202 23.62 1.82 -12.34
N LYS A 203 24.06 1.87 -13.58
CA LYS A 203 23.25 2.10 -14.77
C LYS A 203 22.97 0.75 -15.43
N LEU A 204 21.74 0.60 -15.92
CA LEU A 204 21.31 -0.60 -16.60
C LEU A 204 21.24 -0.37 -18.11
N PHE A 205 21.74 -1.33 -18.87
CA PHE A 205 21.62 -1.34 -20.32
C PHE A 205 21.15 -2.71 -20.80
N THR A 206 20.33 -2.72 -21.84
CA THR A 206 20.00 -3.95 -22.59
C THR A 206 20.61 -3.87 -23.99
N PHE A 207 20.80 -5.00 -24.66
CA PHE A 207 21.34 -5.06 -26.01
C PHE A 207 20.27 -5.47 -27.00
N ARG A 208 20.12 -4.70 -28.09
CA ARG A 208 19.10 -4.97 -29.12
C ARG A 208 19.62 -5.72 -30.33
N LEU A 209 20.94 -5.87 -30.42
CA LEU A 209 21.60 -6.49 -31.54
C LEU A 209 22.56 -7.58 -31.08
N LYS A 210 22.58 -8.68 -31.84
CA LYS A 210 23.58 -9.73 -31.75
C LYS A 210 24.38 -9.75 -33.05
N ALA A 211 25.69 -9.69 -32.94
CA ALA A 211 26.65 -9.75 -34.03
C ALA A 211 27.75 -10.77 -33.70
N TYR A 212 28.62 -11.01 -34.67
CA TYR A 212 29.76 -11.92 -34.54
C TYR A 212 31.04 -11.28 -35.12
N PRO A 213 32.22 -11.76 -34.73
CA PRO A 213 33.46 -11.34 -35.39
C PRO A 213 33.48 -11.70 -36.88
N PHE A 214 34.13 -10.87 -37.70
CA PHE A 214 34.39 -11.22 -39.10
C PHE A 214 35.18 -12.53 -39.17
N GLY A 215 34.75 -13.45 -40.04
CA GLY A 215 35.38 -14.76 -40.18
C GLY A 215 34.97 -15.81 -39.12
N HIS A 216 34.04 -15.54 -38.20
CA HIS A 216 33.56 -16.53 -37.22
C HIS A 216 33.09 -17.86 -37.85
N ASN A 217 32.54 -17.78 -39.07
CA ASN A 217 32.00 -18.88 -39.86
C ASN A 217 32.93 -19.28 -41.03
N ALA A 218 34.18 -18.83 -41.03
CA ALA A 218 35.14 -19.17 -42.08
C ALA A 218 35.33 -20.69 -42.18
N ILE A 219 35.72 -21.18 -43.36
CA ILE A 219 36.06 -22.60 -43.53
C ILE A 219 37.18 -23.00 -42.55
N ASP A 220 37.15 -24.23 -42.06
CA ASP A 220 38.25 -24.77 -41.24
C ASP A 220 39.55 -24.72 -42.06
N TRP A 221 40.57 -24.00 -41.57
CA TRP A 221 41.83 -23.81 -42.28
C TRP A 221 42.51 -25.14 -42.65
N ARG A 222 42.29 -26.21 -41.87
CA ARG A 222 42.86 -27.54 -42.13
C ARG A 222 42.29 -28.19 -43.39
N LEU A 223 41.13 -27.72 -43.88
CA LEU A 223 40.52 -28.16 -45.14
C LEU A 223 41.13 -27.46 -46.36
N ILE A 224 41.96 -26.43 -46.18
CA ILE A 224 42.67 -25.77 -47.28
C ILE A 224 43.70 -26.76 -47.86
N PRO A 225 43.79 -26.92 -49.20
CA PRO A 225 44.81 -27.75 -49.82
C PRO A 225 46.24 -27.38 -49.38
N PRO A 226 47.14 -28.36 -49.10
CA PRO A 226 48.53 -28.07 -48.73
C PRO A 226 49.26 -27.15 -49.72
N SER A 227 48.92 -27.23 -51.01
CA SER A 227 49.47 -26.36 -52.05
C SER A 227 49.18 -24.87 -51.87
N LEU A 228 48.17 -24.49 -51.08
CA LEU A 228 47.84 -23.09 -50.77
C LEU A 228 48.34 -22.64 -49.39
N ARG A 229 48.58 -23.59 -48.47
CA ARG A 229 49.11 -23.37 -47.11
C ARG A 229 50.62 -23.33 -47.07
N GLU A 230 51.26 -24.21 -47.85
CA GLU A 230 52.70 -24.42 -47.92
C GLU A 230 53.10 -24.73 -49.39
N PRO A 231 52.98 -23.76 -50.32
CA PRO A 231 53.40 -23.99 -51.69
C PRO A 231 54.91 -24.22 -51.77
N ALA A 232 55.36 -24.93 -52.80
CA ALA A 232 56.78 -25.09 -53.11
C ALA A 232 57.52 -23.74 -53.37
N SER A 233 56.78 -22.63 -53.53
CA SER A 233 57.31 -21.25 -53.60
C SER A 233 57.35 -20.58 -52.22
N LYS A 234 58.32 -19.68 -51.99
CA LYS A 234 58.59 -19.00 -50.70
C LYS A 234 57.47 -18.11 -50.12
N SER A 235 56.29 -18.06 -50.70
CA SER A 235 55.18 -17.18 -50.28
C SER A 235 53.84 -17.92 -50.36
N PRO A 236 53.45 -18.65 -49.29
CA PRO A 236 52.09 -19.16 -49.15
C PRO A 236 51.03 -18.07 -49.29
N LEU A 237 49.90 -18.43 -49.91
CA LEU A 237 48.73 -17.54 -50.00
C LEU A 237 47.97 -17.49 -48.67
N TYR A 238 47.98 -18.60 -47.91
CA TYR A 238 47.33 -18.70 -46.59
C TYR A 238 48.23 -19.40 -45.56
N PRO A 239 49.38 -18.79 -45.19
CA PRO A 239 50.33 -19.38 -44.24
C PRO A 239 49.72 -19.60 -42.86
N ASP A 240 48.86 -18.69 -42.42
CA ASP A 240 48.44 -18.62 -41.02
C ASP A 240 47.16 -19.42 -40.77
N ASN A 241 47.22 -20.34 -39.82
CA ASN A 241 46.04 -21.03 -39.32
C ASN A 241 45.13 -20.04 -38.59
N TRP A 242 43.94 -19.80 -39.15
CA TRP A 242 42.95 -18.89 -38.56
C TRP A 242 41.95 -19.57 -37.63
N ASN A 243 42.01 -20.90 -37.45
CA ASN A 243 41.06 -21.58 -36.58
C ASN A 243 41.21 -21.18 -35.10
N ASP A 244 42.42 -20.82 -34.70
CA ASP A 244 42.78 -20.46 -33.32
C ASP A 244 42.95 -18.95 -33.15
N LYS A 245 42.50 -18.15 -34.12
CA LYS A 245 42.59 -16.68 -34.04
C LYS A 245 41.58 -16.13 -33.03
N CYS A 246 42.04 -15.12 -32.30
CA CYS A 246 41.26 -14.32 -31.37
C CYS A 246 41.16 -12.86 -31.85
N LEU A 247 40.26 -12.10 -31.22
CA LEU A 247 40.24 -10.65 -31.33
C LEU A 247 41.48 -10.03 -30.62
N PRO A 248 41.90 -8.82 -31.01
CA PRO A 248 41.58 -8.12 -32.24
C PRO A 248 42.19 -8.85 -33.46
N GLU A 249 41.53 -8.77 -34.61
CA GLU A 249 42.03 -9.38 -35.84
C GLU A 249 43.19 -8.61 -36.49
N ASP A 250 43.27 -7.30 -36.24
CA ASP A 250 44.30 -6.42 -36.77
C ASP A 250 45.36 -6.17 -35.69
N GLU A 251 46.54 -6.73 -35.89
CA GLU A 251 47.67 -6.59 -34.95
C GLU A 251 48.27 -5.18 -34.94
N LEU A 252 48.02 -4.37 -35.97
CA LEU A 252 48.47 -2.98 -36.03
C LEU A 252 47.50 -2.05 -35.29
N ASN A 253 46.21 -2.41 -35.25
CA ASN A 253 45.14 -1.64 -34.62
C ASN A 253 44.40 -2.51 -33.59
N GLU A 254 45.01 -2.66 -32.42
CA GLU A 254 44.56 -3.61 -31.39
C GLU A 254 43.18 -3.26 -30.77
N ASN A 255 42.64 -2.08 -31.08
CA ASN A 255 41.32 -1.62 -30.65
C ASN A 255 40.25 -1.71 -31.75
N TRP A 256 40.56 -2.34 -32.88
CA TRP A 256 39.59 -2.57 -33.95
C TRP A 256 38.94 -3.94 -33.84
N ILE A 257 37.60 -3.94 -33.91
CA ILE A 257 36.79 -5.15 -34.01
C ILE A 257 36.00 -5.06 -35.31
N PHE A 258 36.19 -6.03 -36.21
CA PHE A 258 35.40 -6.15 -37.43
C PHE A 258 34.24 -7.12 -37.17
N LEU A 259 33.02 -6.67 -37.48
CA LEU A 259 31.82 -7.49 -37.35
C LEU A 259 31.57 -8.31 -38.62
N ASP A 260 30.69 -9.30 -38.53
CA ASP A 260 30.34 -10.21 -39.62
C ASP A 260 29.48 -9.57 -40.73
N SER A 261 28.89 -8.40 -40.46
CA SER A 261 28.01 -7.68 -41.40
C SER A 261 28.03 -6.17 -41.16
N VAL A 262 27.26 -5.42 -41.96
CA VAL A 262 27.03 -3.99 -41.80
C VAL A 262 25.84 -3.77 -40.86
N TYR A 263 26.09 -3.08 -39.75
CA TYR A 263 25.13 -2.75 -38.70
C TYR A 263 25.07 -1.23 -38.49
N SER A 264 24.06 -0.58 -39.07
CA SER A 264 23.86 0.88 -38.98
C SER A 264 23.26 1.36 -37.65
N SER A 265 22.70 0.44 -36.85
CA SER A 265 22.08 0.77 -35.57
C SER A 265 23.08 0.92 -34.42
N ILE A 266 24.33 0.48 -34.58
CA ILE A 266 25.39 0.65 -33.57
C ILE A 266 25.88 2.10 -33.64
N GLN A 267 25.89 2.77 -32.49
CA GLN A 267 26.29 4.18 -32.38
C GLN A 267 27.59 4.30 -31.58
N PRO A 268 28.43 5.32 -31.85
CA PRO A 268 29.47 5.74 -30.91
C PRO A 268 28.88 6.00 -29.51
N GLU A 269 29.71 5.87 -28.49
CA GLU A 269 29.36 5.97 -27.07
C GLU A 269 28.44 4.86 -26.53
N SER A 270 27.98 3.94 -27.39
CA SER A 270 27.27 2.74 -26.95
C SER A 270 28.24 1.68 -26.40
N TRP A 271 27.73 0.82 -25.54
CA TRP A 271 28.42 -0.36 -25.03
C TRP A 271 28.21 -1.58 -25.92
N ILE A 272 29.25 -2.41 -26.02
CA ILE A 272 29.19 -3.79 -26.48
C ILE A 272 29.62 -4.75 -25.36
N ALA A 273 29.11 -5.97 -25.38
CA ALA A 273 29.61 -7.06 -24.55
C ALA A 273 30.06 -8.22 -25.44
N LEU A 274 31.30 -8.65 -25.25
CA LEU A 274 31.85 -9.84 -25.87
C LEU A 274 31.61 -11.02 -24.92
N ILE A 275 31.08 -12.10 -25.46
CA ILE A 275 30.72 -13.28 -24.69
C ILE A 275 31.34 -14.48 -25.37
N SER A 276 32.30 -15.10 -24.69
CA SER A 276 32.97 -16.31 -25.13
C SER A 276 32.42 -17.52 -24.39
N SER A 277 32.10 -18.59 -25.12
CA SER A 277 31.74 -19.89 -24.52
C SER A 277 32.96 -20.68 -24.01
N THR A 278 34.17 -20.16 -24.20
CA THR A 278 35.43 -20.76 -23.75
C THR A 278 36.07 -19.85 -22.71
N ALA A 279 36.36 -20.39 -21.53
CA ALA A 279 37.12 -19.68 -20.53
C ALA A 279 38.63 -19.86 -20.78
N PRO A 280 39.44 -18.79 -20.71
CA PRO A 280 40.90 -18.91 -20.77
C PRO A 280 41.45 -19.75 -19.60
N GLU A 281 42.54 -20.50 -19.83
CA GLU A 281 43.13 -21.42 -18.83
C GLU A 281 43.59 -20.70 -17.55
N ASP A 282 44.02 -19.46 -17.69
CA ASP A 282 44.49 -18.55 -16.64
C ASP A 282 43.36 -17.78 -15.94
N HIS A 283 42.14 -17.77 -16.50
CA HIS A 283 40.95 -17.13 -15.94
C HIS A 283 39.69 -18.01 -16.16
N PRO A 284 39.55 -19.13 -15.42
CA PRO A 284 38.43 -20.05 -15.56
C PRO A 284 37.15 -19.46 -14.93
N SER A 285 36.48 -18.57 -15.65
CA SER A 285 35.13 -18.12 -15.31
C SER A 285 34.12 -19.13 -15.86
N TYR A 286 33.28 -19.70 -14.99
CA TYR A 286 32.32 -20.73 -15.37
C TYR A 286 31.03 -20.11 -15.93
N PRO A 287 30.48 -20.53 -17.10
CA PRO A 287 31.02 -21.42 -18.13
C PRO A 287 31.50 -20.65 -19.37
N GLY A 288 32.22 -19.54 -19.20
CA GLY A 288 32.66 -18.65 -20.29
C GLY A 288 33.35 -17.39 -19.79
N TYR A 289 33.83 -16.56 -20.72
CA TYR A 289 34.49 -15.29 -20.42
C TYR A 289 33.70 -14.14 -21.04
N VAL A 290 33.58 -13.03 -20.31
CA VAL A 290 32.84 -11.85 -20.76
C VAL A 290 33.71 -10.63 -20.56
N GLU A 291 33.64 -9.71 -21.51
CA GLU A 291 34.31 -8.41 -21.41
C GLU A 291 33.40 -7.36 -22.07
N ILE A 292 33.48 -6.12 -21.59
CA ILE A 292 32.69 -5.02 -22.15
C ILE A 292 33.58 -3.91 -22.67
N PHE A 293 33.13 -3.28 -23.75
CA PHE A 293 33.83 -2.14 -24.31
C PHE A 293 32.87 -1.03 -24.70
N ARG A 294 33.35 0.20 -24.56
CA ARG A 294 32.69 1.38 -25.10
C ARG A 294 33.11 1.55 -26.55
N VAL A 295 32.14 1.74 -27.43
CA VAL A 295 32.37 2.01 -28.85
C VAL A 295 32.75 3.47 -29.01
N MET A 296 33.98 3.75 -29.44
CA MET A 296 34.48 5.11 -29.68
C MET A 296 34.17 5.59 -31.10
N GLU A 297 34.23 4.68 -32.07
CA GLU A 297 33.97 4.97 -33.47
C GLU A 297 33.31 3.78 -34.16
N VAL A 298 32.44 4.07 -35.13
CA VAL A 298 31.80 3.08 -36.00
C VAL A 298 32.07 3.49 -37.44
N ALA A 299 32.61 2.57 -38.24
CA ALA A 299 32.84 2.81 -39.67
C ALA A 299 32.37 1.60 -40.49
N GLU A 300 31.79 1.86 -41.67
CA GLU A 300 31.60 0.82 -42.68
C GLU A 300 32.88 0.71 -43.53
N THR A 301 33.39 -0.49 -43.70
CA THR A 301 34.60 -0.76 -44.48
C THR A 301 34.50 -2.09 -45.22
N ASN A 302 35.29 -2.25 -46.28
CA ASN A 302 35.52 -3.56 -46.86
C ASN A 302 36.58 -4.31 -46.05
N ARG A 303 36.37 -5.59 -45.81
CA ARG A 303 37.33 -6.48 -45.14
C ARG A 303 37.49 -7.77 -45.95
N SER A 304 38.75 -8.13 -46.22
CA SER A 304 39.13 -9.38 -46.87
C SER A 304 40.00 -10.20 -45.91
N GLY A 305 39.60 -11.45 -45.67
CA GLY A 305 40.29 -12.39 -44.79
C GLY A 305 39.58 -13.74 -44.77
N TYR A 306 40.31 -14.81 -44.44
CA TYR A 306 39.74 -16.17 -44.30
C TYR A 306 39.01 -16.69 -45.54
N MET A 307 39.49 -16.29 -46.73
CA MET A 307 38.86 -16.52 -48.04
C MET A 307 37.47 -15.88 -48.22
N ILE A 308 37.13 -14.88 -47.39
CA ILE A 308 35.88 -14.14 -47.45
C ILE A 308 36.23 -12.67 -47.72
N SER A 309 35.37 -11.97 -48.47
CA SER A 309 35.43 -10.52 -48.62
C SER A 309 34.03 -9.95 -48.55
N SER A 310 33.81 -8.99 -47.66
CA SER A 310 32.51 -8.35 -47.45
C SER A 310 32.68 -6.91 -46.99
N ASN A 311 31.63 -6.11 -47.19
CA ASN A 311 31.46 -4.89 -46.41
C ASN A 311 31.01 -5.29 -45.00
N VAL A 312 31.59 -4.62 -44.01
CA VAL A 312 31.42 -4.91 -42.59
C VAL A 312 31.41 -3.62 -41.77
N THR A 313 30.85 -3.69 -40.57
CA THR A 313 31.05 -2.66 -39.55
C THR A 313 32.37 -2.90 -38.82
N ARG A 314 33.24 -1.90 -38.80
CA ARG A 314 34.43 -1.82 -37.94
C ARG A 314 34.10 -0.93 -36.75
N LEU A 315 34.24 -1.49 -35.55
CA LEU A 315 34.19 -0.77 -34.29
C LEU A 315 35.61 -0.41 -33.86
N THR A 316 35.83 0.83 -33.45
CA THR A 316 36.97 1.22 -32.62
C THR A 316 36.49 1.24 -31.18
N VAL A 317 37.10 0.46 -30.31
CA VAL A 317 36.69 0.34 -28.90
C VAL A 317 37.65 1.04 -27.94
N ASP A 318 37.18 1.31 -26.72
CA ASP A 318 38.01 1.84 -25.65
C ASP A 318 39.07 0.82 -25.17
N GLY A 319 40.04 1.33 -24.43
CA GLY A 319 41.13 0.52 -23.90
C GLY A 319 42.03 1.33 -22.98
N VAL A 320 42.89 0.63 -22.26
CA VAL A 320 43.85 1.25 -21.34
C VAL A 320 45.08 1.72 -22.12
N GLU A 321 45.63 2.87 -21.70
CA GLU A 321 46.88 3.36 -22.28
C GLU A 321 48.05 2.45 -21.89
N LYS A 322 48.72 1.87 -22.89
CA LYS A 322 49.95 1.10 -22.68
C LYS A 322 51.10 1.66 -23.52
N LYS A 323 52.30 1.68 -22.92
CA LYS A 323 53.53 2.02 -23.63
C LYS A 323 54.03 0.83 -24.43
N LYS A 324 54.10 0.98 -25.75
CA LYS A 324 54.70 0.01 -26.68
C LYS A 324 55.91 0.68 -27.34
N GLY A 325 57.08 0.54 -26.70
CA GLY A 325 58.26 1.34 -27.02
C GLY A 325 58.08 2.80 -26.61
N GLU A 326 58.32 3.74 -27.53
CA GLU A 326 58.13 5.19 -27.30
C GLU A 326 56.68 5.67 -27.54
N LYS A 327 55.80 4.82 -28.09
CA LYS A 327 54.40 5.16 -28.40
C LYS A 327 53.45 4.73 -27.29
N ILE A 328 52.45 5.55 -27.01
CA ILE A 328 51.27 5.18 -26.21
C ILE A 328 50.23 4.62 -27.18
N VAL A 329 49.73 3.42 -26.88
CA VAL A 329 48.69 2.72 -27.66
C VAL A 329 47.54 2.42 -26.71
N LEU A 330 46.31 2.62 -27.16
CA LEU A 330 45.12 2.17 -26.45
C LEU A 330 44.97 0.67 -26.70
N GLN A 331 45.11 -0.14 -25.65
CA GLN A 331 44.94 -1.57 -25.71
C GLN A 331 43.66 -1.96 -24.96
N PRO A 332 42.65 -2.51 -25.63
CA PRO A 332 41.48 -3.06 -24.94
C PRO A 332 41.92 -4.20 -24.01
N GLU A 333 41.43 -4.20 -22.77
CA GLU A 333 41.78 -5.25 -21.82
C GLU A 333 41.20 -6.60 -22.25
N ASN A 334 41.96 -7.67 -22.02
CA ASN A 334 41.52 -9.07 -22.16
C ASN A 334 40.92 -9.48 -23.52
N ILE A 335 40.94 -8.62 -24.54
CA ILE A 335 40.33 -8.84 -25.85
C ILE A 335 40.87 -10.09 -26.58
N ARG A 336 42.09 -10.51 -26.25
CA ARG A 336 42.75 -11.72 -26.78
C ARG A 336 42.15 -13.04 -26.27
N TYR A 337 41.32 -12.99 -25.22
CA TYR A 337 40.60 -14.17 -24.71
C TYR A 337 39.32 -14.50 -25.49
N PHE A 338 39.06 -13.80 -26.61
CA PHE A 338 37.86 -13.97 -27.43
C PHE A 338 38.20 -14.58 -28.81
N PRO A 339 38.10 -15.91 -28.96
CA PRO A 339 38.30 -16.58 -30.26
C PRO A 339 37.22 -16.16 -31.25
N LEU A 340 37.56 -16.05 -32.53
CA LEU A 340 36.62 -15.58 -33.56
C LEU A 340 35.36 -16.46 -33.65
N ARG A 341 35.50 -17.78 -33.50
CA ARG A 341 34.41 -18.75 -33.70
C ARG A 341 33.48 -18.93 -32.51
N SER A 342 33.97 -18.65 -31.30
CA SER A 342 33.22 -18.85 -30.03
C SER A 342 32.79 -17.55 -29.36
N THR A 343 32.99 -16.40 -30.02
CA THR A 343 32.62 -15.09 -29.51
C THR A 343 31.30 -14.60 -30.11
N ILE A 344 30.40 -14.18 -29.22
CA ILE A 344 29.19 -13.43 -29.54
C ILE A 344 29.44 -11.98 -29.14
N ILE A 345 29.00 -11.04 -29.98
CA ILE A 345 29.05 -9.61 -29.68
C ILE A 345 27.61 -9.13 -29.49
N MET A 346 27.27 -8.77 -28.25
CA MET A 346 26.02 -8.07 -27.95
C MET A 346 26.26 -6.57 -28.14
N ALA A 347 25.43 -5.93 -28.96
CA ALA A 347 25.61 -4.55 -29.39
C ALA A 347 24.26 -3.80 -29.39
N GLN A 348 24.29 -2.54 -29.83
CA GLN A 348 23.13 -1.64 -29.79
C GLN A 348 22.57 -1.58 -28.36
N SER A 349 23.42 -1.15 -27.42
CA SER A 349 23.00 -0.98 -26.03
C SER A 349 22.01 0.17 -25.89
N GLU A 350 20.99 -0.05 -25.07
CA GLU A 350 19.93 0.90 -24.76
C GLU A 350 19.87 1.09 -23.25
N PHE A 351 19.95 2.34 -22.80
CA PHE A 351 19.87 2.69 -21.38
C PHE A 351 18.47 2.44 -20.82
N LEU A 352 18.42 1.81 -19.65
CA LEU A 352 17.21 1.57 -18.88
C LEU A 352 17.23 2.46 -17.63
N GLU A 353 16.36 3.48 -17.62
CA GLU A 353 16.18 4.35 -16.47
C GLU A 353 15.61 3.54 -15.28
N LEU A 354 16.29 3.57 -14.13
CA LEU A 354 15.83 2.91 -12.91
C LEU A 354 14.54 3.56 -12.39
N ALA A 355 13.62 2.73 -11.86
CA ALA A 355 12.42 3.18 -11.17
C ALA A 355 12.51 2.91 -9.65
N GLU A 356 11.51 3.31 -8.86
CA GLU A 356 11.40 2.80 -7.49
C GLU A 356 10.80 1.38 -7.48
N MET A 357 11.14 0.59 -6.46
CA MET A 357 10.61 -0.76 -6.27
C MET A 357 9.28 -0.71 -5.51
N PRO A 358 8.27 -1.50 -5.92
CA PRO A 358 7.01 -1.59 -5.19
C PRO A 358 7.22 -2.23 -3.81
N ILE A 359 6.50 -1.72 -2.81
CA ILE A 359 6.48 -2.29 -1.46
C ILE A 359 5.57 -3.53 -1.48
N SER A 360 6.15 -4.72 -1.35
CA SER A 360 5.41 -5.99 -1.43
C SER A 360 4.79 -6.47 -0.12
N ARG A 361 5.08 -5.79 1.01
CA ARG A 361 4.56 -6.17 2.33
C ARG A 361 3.21 -5.52 2.60
N ALA A 362 2.36 -6.21 3.35
CA ALA A 362 1.12 -5.64 3.87
C ALA A 362 1.41 -4.45 4.80
N LEU A 363 0.49 -3.49 4.82
CA LEU A 363 0.50 -2.38 5.78
C LEU A 363 0.17 -2.92 7.17
N SER A 364 1.03 -2.65 8.15
CA SER A 364 0.83 -3.03 9.55
C SER A 364 1.67 -2.15 10.49
N GLY A 365 1.40 -2.24 11.79
CA GLY A 365 2.10 -1.48 12.83
C GLY A 365 1.60 -0.04 12.96
N LYS A 366 2.49 0.89 13.35
CA LYS A 366 2.11 2.27 13.73
C LYS A 366 2.44 3.35 12.71
N ILE A 367 3.19 3.05 11.65
CA ILE A 367 3.75 4.09 10.78
C ILE A 367 3.05 4.07 9.43
N LEU A 368 2.39 5.19 9.09
CA LEU A 368 1.86 5.45 7.76
C LEU A 368 2.81 6.42 7.04
N LYS A 369 3.47 5.94 5.98
CA LYS A 369 4.26 6.79 5.09
C LYS A 369 3.32 7.32 4.00
N LEU A 370 3.05 8.61 3.99
CA LEU A 370 2.15 9.24 3.04
C LEU A 370 2.90 9.63 1.75
N ASP A 371 2.19 9.58 0.62
CA ASP A 371 2.70 10.01 -0.68
C ASP A 371 2.50 11.52 -0.87
N GLY A 372 3.30 12.32 -0.17
CA GLY A 372 3.28 13.77 -0.28
C GLY A 372 3.46 14.52 1.05
N TYR A 373 3.45 15.84 0.95
CA TYR A 373 3.51 16.76 2.08
C TYR A 373 2.11 17.20 2.55
N PHE A 374 1.73 16.84 3.78
CA PHE A 374 0.41 17.10 4.38
C PHE A 374 0.55 17.89 5.70
N PRO A 375 0.81 19.21 5.64
CA PRO A 375 1.05 20.04 6.83
C PRO A 375 -0.19 20.29 7.69
N GLN A 376 -1.39 19.95 7.19
CA GLN A 376 -2.65 20.14 7.90
C GLN A 376 -2.97 18.99 8.87
N LEU A 377 -2.17 17.92 8.88
CA LEU A 377 -2.32 16.83 9.84
C LEU A 377 -1.71 17.20 11.19
N GLU A 378 -2.48 16.99 12.26
CA GLU A 378 -2.10 17.36 13.62
C GLU A 378 -2.14 16.16 14.59
N GLN A 379 -1.39 16.26 15.69
CA GLN A 379 -1.44 15.26 16.77
C GLN A 379 -2.85 15.22 17.40
N GLY A 380 -3.33 14.01 17.71
CA GLY A 380 -4.66 13.78 18.30
C GLY A 380 -5.80 13.74 17.28
N GLN A 381 -5.54 14.06 16.01
CA GLN A 381 -6.53 13.96 14.94
C GLN A 381 -6.85 12.50 14.61
N SER A 382 -8.13 12.21 14.33
CA SER A 382 -8.57 10.91 13.82
C SER A 382 -8.36 10.80 12.30
N LEU A 383 -7.99 9.61 11.85
CA LEU A 383 -7.93 9.21 10.43
C LEU A 383 -8.82 8.00 10.22
N ILE A 384 -9.48 7.93 9.06
CA ILE A 384 -10.15 6.71 8.61
C ILE A 384 -9.30 6.09 7.48
N LEU A 385 -8.91 4.83 7.65
CA LEU A 385 -8.26 4.03 6.63
C LEU A 385 -9.29 3.09 6.01
N VAL A 386 -9.37 3.06 4.68
CA VAL A 386 -10.21 2.11 3.94
C VAL A 386 -9.31 1.36 2.97
N GLY A 387 -9.32 0.03 3.01
CA GLY A 387 -8.52 -0.79 2.10
C GLY A 387 -8.91 -2.26 2.15
N SER A 388 -8.44 -3.02 1.16
CA SER A 388 -8.65 -4.46 1.08
C SER A 388 -7.66 -5.21 1.96
N LEU A 389 -8.14 -6.25 2.65
CA LEU A 389 -7.27 -7.13 3.43
C LEU A 389 -6.20 -7.77 2.54
N ALA A 390 -4.98 -7.89 3.06
CA ALA A 390 -3.89 -8.55 2.34
C ALA A 390 -4.17 -10.04 2.08
N SER A 391 -5.02 -10.66 2.91
CA SER A 391 -5.45 -12.05 2.75
C SER A 391 -6.64 -12.22 1.79
N ASP A 392 -7.44 -11.17 1.58
CA ASP A 392 -8.63 -11.20 0.73
C ASP A 392 -8.80 -9.84 0.03
N PRO A 393 -8.35 -9.71 -1.23
CA PRO A 393 -8.41 -8.46 -1.98
C PRO A 393 -9.83 -7.91 -2.23
N VAL A 394 -10.87 -8.74 -2.08
CA VAL A 394 -12.27 -8.34 -2.31
C VAL A 394 -12.90 -7.77 -1.04
N ASP A 395 -12.38 -8.11 0.14
CA ASP A 395 -12.91 -7.66 1.42
C ASP A 395 -12.31 -6.31 1.84
N ALA A 396 -13.00 -5.22 1.48
CA ALA A 396 -12.65 -3.87 1.88
C ALA A 396 -13.14 -3.59 3.30
N ARG A 397 -12.23 -3.15 4.17
CA ARG A 397 -12.50 -2.82 5.58
C ARG A 397 -12.12 -1.38 5.88
N ALA A 398 -12.81 -0.80 6.86
CA ALA A 398 -12.50 0.51 7.39
C ALA A 398 -12.00 0.39 8.83
N GLU A 399 -11.00 1.18 9.18
CA GLU A 399 -10.47 1.30 10.53
C GLU A 399 -10.25 2.77 10.86
N THR A 400 -10.65 3.19 12.06
CA THR A 400 -10.37 4.54 12.57
C THR A 400 -9.17 4.47 13.50
N VAL A 401 -8.22 5.38 13.33
CA VAL A 401 -7.00 5.49 14.13
C VAL A 401 -6.77 6.94 14.57
N GLU A 402 -6.02 7.12 15.66
CA GLU A 402 -5.63 8.45 16.16
C GLU A 402 -4.14 8.69 15.91
N ILE A 403 -3.81 9.91 15.48
CA ILE A 403 -2.42 10.34 15.27
C ILE A 403 -1.75 10.62 16.61
N ASP A 404 -0.62 9.95 16.86
CA ASP A 404 0.28 10.27 17.99
C ASP A 404 1.29 11.35 17.61
N GLN A 405 1.85 11.29 16.40
CA GLN A 405 2.82 12.27 15.92
C GLN A 405 2.79 12.38 14.39
N VAL A 406 3.06 13.58 13.87
CA VAL A 406 3.29 13.84 12.45
C VAL A 406 4.72 14.33 12.24
N VAL A 407 5.44 13.73 11.30
CA VAL A 407 6.77 14.15 10.86
C VAL A 407 6.68 14.50 9.37
N ALA A 408 6.62 15.79 9.07
CA ALA A 408 6.47 16.28 7.70
C ALA A 408 7.74 17.00 7.20
N ASP A 409 8.25 16.59 6.04
CA ASP A 409 9.39 17.22 5.37
C ASP A 409 8.97 17.84 4.04
N LYS A 410 8.89 19.17 4.01
CA LYS A 410 8.52 19.94 2.81
C LYS A 410 9.53 19.80 1.67
N LYS A 411 10.82 19.61 1.97
CA LYS A 411 11.87 19.49 0.93
C LYS A 411 11.84 18.12 0.27
N ALA A 412 11.63 17.07 1.07
CA ALA A 412 11.48 15.71 0.56
C ALA A 412 10.09 15.46 -0.06
N ASN A 413 9.10 16.32 0.23
CA ASN A 413 7.69 16.11 -0.11
C ASN A 413 7.14 14.82 0.54
N GLU A 414 7.48 14.61 1.81
CA GLU A 414 7.15 13.40 2.57
C GLU A 414 6.43 13.74 3.87
N THR A 415 5.52 12.87 4.30
CA THR A 415 4.86 12.94 5.60
C THR A 415 4.77 11.55 6.19
N ASP A 416 5.37 11.36 7.37
CA ASP A 416 5.21 10.16 8.18
C ASP A 416 4.22 10.45 9.30
N VAL A 417 3.18 9.62 9.42
CA VAL A 417 2.21 9.65 10.52
C VAL A 417 2.47 8.46 11.43
N ILE A 418 2.70 8.74 12.71
CA ILE A 418 2.84 7.74 13.77
C ILE A 418 1.50 7.66 14.49
N LEU A 419 0.94 6.45 14.55
CA LEU A 419 -0.35 6.16 15.16
C LEU A 419 -0.20 5.85 16.66
N LYS A 420 -1.21 6.22 17.44
CA LYS A 420 -1.27 5.97 18.89
C LYS A 420 -1.29 4.47 19.21
N THR A 421 -2.07 3.72 18.44
CA THR A 421 -2.18 2.26 18.48
C THR A 421 -1.72 1.64 17.17
N ASP A 422 -1.30 0.38 17.22
CA ASP A 422 -1.02 -0.40 16.02
C ASP A 422 -2.30 -0.57 15.20
N LEU A 423 -2.15 -0.59 13.87
CA LEU A 423 -3.22 -1.01 12.96
C LEU A 423 -3.70 -2.42 13.33
N SER A 424 -5.01 -2.56 13.51
CA SER A 424 -5.65 -3.85 13.71
C SER A 424 -5.84 -4.59 12.37
N LEU A 425 -5.97 -3.86 11.26
CA LEU A 425 -6.06 -4.42 9.93
C LEU A 425 -4.68 -4.63 9.28
N SER A 426 -4.56 -5.72 8.52
CA SER A 426 -3.42 -5.99 7.64
C SER A 426 -3.90 -5.87 6.20
N CYS A 427 -3.69 -4.71 5.59
CA CYS A 427 -4.21 -4.37 4.25
C CYS A 427 -3.12 -4.38 3.20
N SER A 428 -3.51 -4.61 1.93
CA SER A 428 -2.61 -4.36 0.79
C SER A 428 -2.37 -2.86 0.66
N ILE A 429 -1.12 -2.40 0.71
CA ILE A 429 -0.77 -0.98 0.78
C ILE A 429 -1.35 -0.16 -0.39
N ASP A 430 -1.45 -0.76 -1.58
CA ASP A 430 -1.94 -0.12 -2.80
C ASP A 430 -3.45 0.14 -2.80
N SER A 431 -4.18 -0.68 -2.04
CA SER A 431 -5.62 -0.56 -1.89
C SER A 431 -6.02 0.54 -0.89
N VAL A 432 -5.12 0.91 0.02
CA VAL A 432 -5.45 1.77 1.15
C VAL A 432 -5.67 3.22 0.69
N ARG A 433 -6.73 3.82 1.22
CA ARG A 433 -7.06 5.24 1.17
C ARG A 433 -7.16 5.76 2.59
N VAL A 434 -6.59 6.92 2.85
CA VAL A 434 -6.62 7.55 4.17
C VAL A 434 -7.41 8.85 4.07
N TYR A 435 -8.41 9.01 4.94
CA TYR A 435 -9.26 10.20 5.02
C TYR A 435 -8.91 10.98 6.28
N GLY A 436 -8.57 12.27 6.13
CA GLY A 436 -8.15 13.13 7.23
C GLY A 436 -9.20 14.13 7.72
N ASN A 437 -10.20 14.44 6.91
CA ASN A 437 -11.27 15.38 7.28
C ASN A 437 -12.34 14.69 8.14
N ILE A 438 -11.96 14.26 9.34
CA ILE A 438 -12.82 13.44 10.20
C ILE A 438 -13.47 14.32 11.28
N ALA A 439 -14.80 14.28 11.36
CA ALA A 439 -15.54 14.86 12.48
C ALA A 439 -16.40 13.79 13.18
N PRO A 440 -16.28 13.63 14.51
CA PRO A 440 -17.17 12.77 15.27
C PRO A 440 -18.60 13.35 15.25
N ALA A 441 -19.57 12.45 15.20
CA ALA A 441 -20.99 12.80 15.22
C ALA A 441 -21.80 11.81 16.07
N THR A 442 -22.88 12.30 16.66
CA THR A 442 -23.83 11.50 17.44
C THR A 442 -25.17 11.43 16.74
N HIS A 443 -25.86 10.30 16.88
CA HIS A 443 -27.20 10.10 16.37
C HIS A 443 -28.22 11.03 17.05
N GLY A 444 -29.14 11.58 16.26
CA GLY A 444 -30.16 12.51 16.72
C GLY A 444 -29.99 13.90 16.11
N GLU A 445 -30.80 14.82 16.61
CA GLU A 445 -30.77 16.24 16.25
C GLU A 445 -31.06 17.07 17.49
N THR A 446 -30.35 18.18 17.65
CA THR A 446 -30.67 19.18 18.67
C THR A 446 -32.03 19.81 18.36
N PHE A 447 -32.90 19.85 19.36
CA PHE A 447 -34.26 20.40 19.25
C PHE A 447 -34.54 21.31 20.43
N GLU A 448 -34.98 22.54 20.15
CA GLU A 448 -35.40 23.50 21.17
C GLU A 448 -36.93 23.57 21.22
N GLU A 449 -37.50 23.51 22.43
CA GLU A 449 -38.93 23.70 22.63
C GLU A 449 -39.25 24.50 23.89
N VAL A 450 -40.41 25.18 23.86
CA VAL A 450 -40.97 25.87 25.02
C VAL A 450 -41.90 24.90 25.75
N LEU A 451 -41.52 24.56 26.98
CA LEU A 451 -42.26 23.62 27.83
C LEU A 451 -43.55 24.22 28.41
N GLY A 452 -43.54 25.51 28.73
CA GLY A 452 -44.67 26.24 29.28
C GLY A 452 -44.23 27.34 30.22
N ASP A 453 -45.19 27.87 30.98
CA ASP A 453 -44.96 28.91 31.99
C ASP A 453 -44.80 28.28 33.39
N GLY A 454 -43.85 28.79 34.15
CA GLY A 454 -43.67 28.42 35.55
C GLY A 454 -44.73 29.04 36.45
N ASP A 455 -45.31 28.25 37.34
CA ASP A 455 -46.24 28.68 38.37
C ASP A 455 -45.67 28.36 39.76
N ALA A 456 -45.15 29.39 40.44
CA ALA A 456 -44.55 29.26 41.77
C ALA A 456 -45.54 28.81 42.86
N SER A 457 -46.86 28.80 42.58
CA SER A 457 -47.86 28.24 43.49
C SER A 457 -48.01 26.71 43.37
N THR A 458 -47.47 26.12 42.31
CA THR A 458 -47.53 24.68 42.04
C THR A 458 -46.22 24.00 42.47
N THR A 459 -46.27 23.23 43.55
CA THR A 459 -45.12 22.43 44.00
C THR A 459 -44.85 21.28 43.02
N PHE A 460 -43.57 21.05 42.69
CA PHE A 460 -43.13 19.98 41.77
C PHE A 460 -43.85 20.03 40.42
N GLN A 461 -43.96 21.23 39.84
CA GLN A 461 -44.57 21.41 38.52
C GLN A 461 -43.83 20.58 37.47
N THR A 462 -44.58 19.74 36.77
CA THR A 462 -44.06 18.83 35.74
C THR A 462 -44.42 19.33 34.35
N PHE A 463 -43.50 19.18 33.42
CA PHE A 463 -43.71 19.48 32.00
C PHE A 463 -43.37 18.25 31.16
N ALA A 464 -44.25 17.91 30.21
CA ALA A 464 -44.01 16.84 29.25
C ALA A 464 -43.21 17.36 28.06
N LEU A 465 -42.10 16.70 27.73
CA LEU A 465 -41.34 16.97 26.51
C LEU A 465 -42.16 16.52 25.29
N ARG A 466 -42.25 17.35 24.25
CA ARG A 466 -43.01 16.97 23.04
C ARG A 466 -42.18 16.07 22.14
N LYS A 467 -40.86 16.17 22.23
CA LYS A 467 -39.93 15.30 21.48
C LYS A 467 -39.55 14.11 22.36
N SER A 468 -39.96 12.92 21.92
CA SER A 468 -39.58 11.64 22.51
C SER A 468 -39.17 10.64 21.41
N PRO A 469 -38.18 9.77 21.64
CA PRO A 469 -37.33 9.68 22.83
C PRO A 469 -36.20 10.72 22.83
N ILE A 470 -35.70 11.07 24.03
CA ILE A 470 -34.46 11.86 24.19
C ILE A 470 -33.23 10.96 24.11
N THR A 471 -32.13 11.49 23.60
CA THR A 471 -30.87 10.76 23.42
C THR A 471 -29.88 11.07 24.53
N PHE A 472 -29.24 10.03 25.07
CA PHE A 472 -28.16 10.16 26.04
C PHE A 472 -26.81 9.91 25.35
N ILE A 473 -25.76 10.63 25.73
CA ILE A 473 -24.42 10.44 25.15
C ILE A 473 -23.57 9.61 26.12
N ARG A 474 -22.79 8.66 25.58
CA ARG A 474 -21.81 7.90 26.37
C ARG A 474 -20.74 8.83 26.93
N GLN A 475 -20.50 8.76 28.23
CA GLN A 475 -19.39 9.47 28.86
C GLN A 475 -18.72 8.59 29.91
N ALA A 476 -17.41 8.39 29.76
CA ALA A 476 -16.60 7.66 30.73
C ALA A 476 -16.63 8.38 32.09
N GLY A 477 -16.90 7.63 33.15
CA GLY A 477 -16.99 8.17 34.52
C GLY A 477 -18.37 8.72 34.91
N ALA A 478 -19.34 8.80 33.98
CA ALA A 478 -20.71 9.13 34.34
C ALA A 478 -21.35 7.99 35.17
N PRO A 479 -22.24 8.27 36.14
CA PRO A 479 -22.81 7.28 37.06
C PRO A 479 -23.43 6.05 36.38
N GLN A 480 -23.99 6.23 35.18
CA GLN A 480 -24.63 5.18 34.38
C GLN A 480 -23.92 4.94 33.03
N GLY A 481 -22.70 5.46 32.88
CA GLY A 481 -21.93 5.44 31.63
C GLY A 481 -22.51 6.32 30.52
N VAL A 482 -23.52 7.13 30.84
CA VAL A 482 -24.17 8.08 29.95
C VAL A 482 -24.53 9.36 30.68
N ILE A 483 -24.63 10.46 29.94
CA ILE A 483 -25.16 11.74 30.41
C ILE A 483 -26.36 12.18 29.59
N SER A 484 -27.26 12.91 30.23
CA SER A 484 -28.37 13.59 29.58
C SER A 484 -27.85 14.71 28.69
N THR A 485 -28.50 14.88 27.54
CA THR A 485 -28.28 16.03 26.64
C THR A 485 -29.31 17.13 26.84
N LEU A 486 -30.28 16.92 27.74
CA LEU A 486 -31.34 17.88 28.02
C LEU A 486 -30.76 19.09 28.75
N GLU A 487 -31.00 20.28 28.22
CA GLU A 487 -30.80 21.54 28.92
C GLU A 487 -32.15 22.17 29.21
N VAL A 488 -32.46 22.41 30.49
CA VAL A 488 -33.64 23.16 30.90
C VAL A 488 -33.24 24.58 31.24
N ARG A 489 -33.94 25.56 30.66
CA ARG A 489 -33.72 26.98 30.92
C ARG A 489 -35.02 27.65 31.35
N VAL A 490 -34.95 28.45 32.42
CA VAL A 490 -36.03 29.33 32.88
C VAL A 490 -35.55 30.75 32.75
N ASP A 491 -36.26 31.58 31.99
CA ASP A 491 -35.84 32.95 31.62
C ASP A 491 -34.41 33.02 31.05
N GLY A 492 -34.02 31.99 30.28
CA GLY A 492 -32.68 31.87 29.67
C GLY A 492 -31.58 31.39 30.62
N ILE A 493 -31.85 31.23 31.91
CA ILE A 493 -30.90 30.72 32.91
C ILE A 493 -30.92 29.20 32.89
N LEU A 494 -29.74 28.57 32.78
CA LEU A 494 -29.58 27.12 32.81
C LEU A 494 -29.85 26.55 34.22
N TRP A 495 -30.67 25.50 34.26
CA TRP A 495 -30.93 24.68 35.44
C TRP A 495 -30.15 23.36 35.33
N HIS A 496 -29.89 22.72 36.47
CA HIS A 496 -29.05 21.53 36.55
C HIS A 496 -29.87 20.29 36.90
N GLU A 497 -29.67 19.23 36.12
CA GLU A 497 -30.29 17.95 36.44
C GLU A 497 -29.69 17.37 37.72
N VAL A 498 -30.55 16.95 38.64
CA VAL A 498 -30.17 16.22 39.86
C VAL A 498 -30.85 14.86 39.87
N ARG A 499 -30.33 13.96 40.70
CA ARG A 499 -30.85 12.59 40.81
C ARG A 499 -32.24 12.55 41.45
N ASP A 500 -32.39 13.35 42.49
CA ASP A 500 -33.59 13.54 43.28
C ASP A 500 -33.55 14.96 43.88
N LEU A 501 -34.71 15.45 44.33
CA LEU A 501 -34.83 16.76 44.95
C LEU A 501 -34.56 16.72 46.46
N TYR A 502 -34.17 15.57 47.02
CA TYR A 502 -33.96 15.44 48.45
C TYR A 502 -32.67 16.17 48.86
N GLY A 503 -32.78 17.02 49.89
CA GLY A 503 -31.67 17.86 50.34
C GLY A 503 -31.40 19.10 49.49
N CYS A 504 -32.14 19.30 48.38
CA CYS A 504 -32.12 20.53 47.61
C CYS A 504 -32.97 21.62 48.31
N ASN A 505 -32.57 22.87 48.15
CA ASN A 505 -33.26 24.05 48.66
C ASN A 505 -34.26 24.59 47.63
N TRP A 506 -35.29 25.32 48.07
CA TRP A 506 -36.32 25.91 47.20
C TRP A 506 -35.79 26.95 46.20
N SER A 507 -34.57 27.44 46.43
CA SER A 507 -33.87 28.41 45.56
C SER A 507 -32.85 27.75 44.62
N ASP A 508 -32.66 26.44 44.74
CA ASP A 508 -31.73 25.71 43.87
C ASP A 508 -32.32 25.59 42.46
N ARG A 509 -31.53 25.91 41.45
CA ARG A 509 -31.92 25.80 40.03
C ARG A 509 -31.71 24.38 39.55
N VAL A 510 -32.56 23.48 40.02
CA VAL A 510 -32.42 22.04 39.77
C VAL A 510 -33.71 21.44 39.24
N TYR A 511 -33.57 20.42 38.42
CA TYR A 511 -34.69 19.64 37.90
C TYR A 511 -34.36 18.15 37.93
N ILE A 512 -35.39 17.31 37.85
CA ILE A 512 -35.23 15.86 37.67
C ILE A 512 -35.89 15.47 36.34
N THR A 513 -35.38 14.43 35.69
CA THR A 513 -36.04 13.82 34.54
C THR A 513 -36.64 12.47 34.93
N GLU A 514 -37.84 12.21 34.42
CA GLU A 514 -38.52 10.93 34.56
C GLU A 514 -39.00 10.50 33.17
N ILE A 515 -38.91 9.19 32.90
CA ILE A 515 -39.40 8.60 31.65
C ILE A 515 -40.83 8.13 31.91
N ASP A 516 -41.78 8.78 31.24
CA ASP A 516 -43.17 8.35 31.19
C ASP A 516 -43.34 7.34 30.03
N GLU A 517 -44.01 6.21 30.27
CA GLU A 517 -44.18 5.12 29.30
C GLU A 517 -45.65 4.89 28.88
N GLU A 518 -46.56 5.85 29.14
CA GLU A 518 -47.90 5.84 28.55
C GLU A 518 -47.92 5.96 27.02
#